data_AF-A0A4Y2WH16-F1
#
_entry.id   AF-A0A4Y2WH16-F1
#
_cell.length_a   1.000
_cell.length_b   1.000
_cell.length_c   1.000
_cell.angle_alpha   90.00
_cell.angle_beta   90.00
_cell.angle_gamma   90.00
#
_symmetry.space_group_name_H-M   'P 1'
#
loop_
_entity.id
_entity.type
_entity.pdbx_description
1 polymer ?
#
loop_
_entity_poly.entity_id
_entity_poly.type
_entity_poly.pdbx_seq_one_letter_code
_entity_poly.pdbx_strand_id
1 'polypeptide(L)'
;ADSFHKTTMLYAFLFLSLILGIDAASCPEIVSRAQWGARTGRPLPALTLPVSHVFIHHTDGATCNSKDSCSKVARQIQNYHIDVKSKF
;
A
#
# COMPACT_ATOMS: atom_id res chain seq x y z
N ALA A 1 10.46 -20.47 45.82
CA ALA A 1 9.67 -21.09 44.73
C ALA A 1 8.87 -20.05 43.94
N ASP A 2 8.01 -19.25 44.58
CA ASP A 2 7.14 -18.26 43.93
C ASP A 2 7.88 -17.20 43.08
N SER A 3 8.95 -16.59 43.60
CA SER A 3 9.74 -15.60 42.86
C SER A 3 10.45 -16.17 41.62
N PHE A 4 10.94 -17.41 41.69
CA PHE A 4 11.57 -18.08 40.56
C PHE A 4 10.57 -18.36 39.43
N HIS A 5 9.34 -18.78 39.78
CA HIS A 5 8.27 -19.00 38.79
C HIS A 5 7.86 -17.70 38.10
N LYS A 6 7.80 -16.58 38.84
CA LYS A 6 7.51 -15.25 38.28
C LYS A 6 8.58 -14.79 37.29
N THR A 7 9.86 -15.00 37.62
CA THR A 7 10.98 -14.64 36.76
C THR A 7 11.01 -15.51 35.49
N THR A 8 10.80 -16.82 35.60
CA THR A 8 10.72 -17.72 34.44
C THR A 8 9.54 -17.37 33.53
N MET A 9 8.38 -17.01 34.09
CA MET A 9 7.21 -16.57 33.32
C MET A 9 7.48 -15.25 32.59
N LEU A 10 8.21 -14.31 33.22
CA LEU A 10 8.58 -13.04 32.60
C LEU A 10 9.51 -13.26 31.39
N TYR A 11 10.53 -14.09 31.54
CA TYR A 11 11.44 -14.43 30.43
C TYR A 11 10.74 -15.21 29.33
N ALA A 12 9.83 -16.12 29.67
CA ALA A 12 9.02 -16.84 28.70
C ALA A 12 8.11 -15.88 27.91
N PHE A 13 7.51 -14.89 28.56
CA PHE A 13 6.68 -13.88 27.90
C PHE A 13 7.50 -12.94 27.02
N LEU A 14 8.67 -12.50 27.48
CA LEU A 14 9.60 -11.67 26.69
C LEU A 14 10.09 -12.44 25.46
N PHE A 15 10.49 -13.70 25.63
CA PHE A 15 10.93 -14.57 24.53
C PHE A 15 9.78 -14.86 23.56
N LEU A 16 8.57 -15.11 24.06
CA LEU A 16 7.38 -15.30 23.25
C LEU A 16 7.02 -14.03 22.46
N SER A 17 7.11 -12.86 23.08
CA SER A 17 6.86 -11.58 22.40
C SER A 17 7.90 -11.25 21.33
N LEU A 18 9.16 -11.66 21.54
CA LEU A 18 10.25 -11.56 20.57
C LEU A 18 10.05 -12.54 19.40
N ILE A 19 9.58 -13.76 19.67
CA ILE A 19 9.26 -14.77 18.65
C ILE A 19 8.03 -14.37 17.83
N LEU A 20 6.99 -13.86 18.50
CA LEU A 20 5.71 -13.54 17.88
C LEU A 20 5.72 -12.22 17.11
N GLY A 21 6.83 -11.45 17.17
CA GLY A 21 7.06 -10.26 16.36
C GLY A 21 5.83 -9.37 16.29
N ILE A 22 5.57 -8.58 17.34
CA ILE A 22 4.43 -7.65 17.37
C ILE A 22 4.52 -6.75 16.13
N ASP A 23 3.67 -7.06 15.14
CA ASP A 23 3.67 -6.40 13.84
C ASP A 23 2.99 -5.04 14.03
N ALA A 24 3.78 -4.00 14.23
CA ALA A 24 3.30 -2.64 14.12
C ALA A 24 2.78 -2.49 12.69
N ALA A 25 1.47 -2.21 12.53
CA ALA A 25 0.77 -2.15 11.25
C ALA A 25 1.69 -1.67 10.12
N SER A 26 2.19 -2.61 9.32
CA SER A 26 3.13 -2.31 8.26
C SER A 26 2.39 -1.59 7.13
N CYS A 27 2.95 -0.48 6.66
CA CYS A 27 2.42 0.19 5.48
C CYS A 27 2.48 -0.79 4.30
N PRO A 28 1.40 -0.94 3.50
CA PRO A 28 1.44 -1.81 2.34
C PRO A 28 2.50 -1.33 1.33
N GLU A 29 3.10 -2.26 0.60
CA GLU A 29 4.00 -1.93 -0.50
C GLU A 29 3.24 -1.10 -1.56
N ILE A 30 3.74 0.10 -1.85
CA ILE A 30 3.21 0.93 -2.93
C ILE A 30 3.88 0.52 -4.25
N VAL A 31 3.09 -0.01 -5.20
CA VAL A 31 3.57 -0.31 -6.56
C VAL A 31 3.76 0.99 -7.34
N SER A 32 5.02 1.37 -7.56
CA SER A 32 5.40 2.59 -8.26
C SER A 32 4.96 2.58 -9.73
N ARG A 33 4.93 3.78 -10.34
CA ARG A 33 4.61 3.98 -11.76
C ARG A 33 5.43 3.08 -12.69
N ALA A 34 6.74 2.99 -12.44
CA ALA A 34 7.62 2.14 -13.24
C ALA A 34 7.26 0.66 -13.08
N GLN A 35 6.94 0.21 -11.86
CA GLN A 35 6.66 -1.20 -11.57
C GLN A 35 5.37 -1.71 -12.24
N TRP A 36 4.34 -0.88 -12.42
CA TRP A 36 3.14 -1.28 -13.16
C TRP A 36 3.20 -0.94 -14.67
N GLY A 37 4.34 -0.44 -15.16
CA GLY A 37 4.56 -0.16 -16.59
C GLY A 37 3.80 1.06 -17.10
N ALA A 38 3.71 2.12 -16.28
CA ALA A 38 3.11 3.38 -16.68
C ALA A 38 3.90 4.06 -17.80
N ARG A 39 3.22 4.66 -18.77
CA ARG A 39 3.86 5.64 -19.66
C ARG A 39 4.02 7.00 -18.98
N THR A 40 4.90 7.84 -19.52
CA THR A 40 5.11 9.22 -19.04
C THR A 40 3.80 10.01 -19.07
N GLY A 41 3.47 10.65 -17.96
CA GLY A 41 2.32 11.55 -17.86
C GLY A 41 2.67 12.99 -18.20
N ARG A 42 1.68 13.88 -18.19
CA ARG A 42 1.92 15.32 -18.24
C ARG A 42 2.54 15.78 -16.91
N PRO A 43 3.46 16.77 -16.92
CA PRO A 43 3.98 17.34 -15.68
C PRO A 43 2.83 17.98 -14.89
N LEU A 44 2.79 17.73 -13.58
CA LEU A 44 1.82 18.30 -12.65
C LEU A 44 2.55 18.98 -11.50
N PRO A 45 2.00 20.09 -10.95
CA PRO A 45 2.55 20.69 -9.74
C PRO A 45 2.44 19.72 -8.56
N ALA A 46 3.42 19.76 -7.66
CA ALA A 46 3.38 18.98 -6.43
C ALA A 46 2.28 19.50 -5.49
N LEU A 47 1.62 18.60 -4.76
CA LEU A 47 0.68 18.97 -3.72
C LEU A 47 1.42 19.56 -2.53
N THR A 48 0.83 20.57 -1.88
CA THR A 48 1.30 21.07 -0.59
C THR A 48 0.95 20.04 0.49
N LEU A 49 1.94 19.65 1.29
CA LEU A 49 1.78 18.65 2.35
C LEU A 49 1.71 19.33 3.74
N PRO A 50 0.95 18.78 4.70
CA PRO A 50 0.09 17.60 4.57
C PRO A 50 -1.21 17.90 3.81
N VAL A 51 -1.77 16.90 3.12
CA VAL A 51 -3.11 17.01 2.52
C VAL A 51 -4.19 16.88 3.60
N SER A 52 -5.27 17.66 3.50
CA SER A 52 -6.34 17.70 4.52
C SER A 52 -7.55 16.82 4.20
N HIS A 53 -7.66 16.31 2.98
CA HIS A 53 -8.82 15.55 2.50
C HIS A 53 -8.38 14.30 1.74
N VAL A 54 -9.19 13.24 1.84
CA VAL A 54 -9.05 11.99 1.07
C VAL A 54 -10.38 11.71 0.36
N PHE A 55 -10.33 11.52 -0.95
CA PHE A 55 -11.49 11.15 -1.76
C PHE A 55 -11.39 9.67 -2.16
N ILE A 56 -12.39 8.87 -1.81
CA ILE A 56 -12.44 7.44 -2.13
C ILE A 56 -13.29 7.23 -3.38
N HIS A 57 -12.72 6.58 -4.39
CA HIS A 57 -13.37 6.30 -5.67
C HIS A 57 -13.24 4.82 -6.04
N HIS A 58 -14.28 4.27 -6.68
CA HIS A 58 -14.15 3.03 -7.44
C HIS A 58 -13.76 3.34 -8.90
N THR A 59 -13.15 2.39 -9.59
CA THR A 59 -12.72 2.56 -10.99
C THR A 59 -13.82 2.32 -12.02
N ASP A 60 -14.96 1.77 -11.59
CA ASP A 60 -16.12 1.40 -12.43
C ASP A 60 -15.76 0.52 -13.65
N GLY A 61 -14.73 -0.31 -13.50
CA GLY A 61 -14.22 -1.18 -14.57
C GLY A 61 -13.96 -2.61 -14.09
N ALA A 62 -13.15 -3.35 -14.85
CA ALA A 62 -12.79 -4.71 -14.49
C ALA A 62 -12.06 -4.76 -13.13
N THR A 63 -12.49 -5.68 -12.27
CA THR A 63 -11.80 -6.00 -11.02
C THR A 63 -10.51 -6.78 -11.29
N CYS A 64 -9.55 -6.70 -10.36
CA CYS A 64 -8.28 -7.42 -10.43
C CYS A 64 -7.83 -7.84 -9.03
N ASN A 65 -7.00 -8.89 -8.93
CA ASN A 65 -6.57 -9.47 -7.66
C ASN A 65 -5.12 -10.00 -7.68
N SER A 66 -4.33 -9.65 -8.70
CA SER A 66 -2.91 -9.98 -8.79
C SER A 66 -2.13 -8.77 -9.28
N LYS A 67 -0.83 -8.69 -8.96
CA LYS A 67 0.03 -7.59 -9.42
C LYS A 67 -0.02 -7.42 -10.93
N ASP A 68 0.00 -8.53 -11.69
CA ASP A 68 -0.02 -8.51 -13.15
C ASP A 68 -1.37 -8.07 -13.72
N SER A 69 -2.47 -8.66 -13.23
CA SER A 69 -3.82 -8.29 -13.69
C SER A 69 -4.17 -6.84 -13.32
N CYS A 70 -3.78 -6.39 -12.12
CA CYS A 70 -4.00 -5.01 -11.69
C CYS A 70 -3.13 -4.00 -12.44
N SER A 71 -1.87 -4.34 -12.72
CA SER A 71 -1.01 -3.48 -13.54
C SER A 71 -1.57 -3.32 -14.96
N LYS A 72 -2.17 -4.38 -15.52
CA LYS A 72 -2.88 -4.30 -16.81
C LYS A 72 -4.07 -3.35 -16.75
N VAL A 73 -4.93 -3.46 -15.74
CA VAL A 73 -6.08 -2.55 -15.56
C VAL A 73 -5.62 -1.11 -15.36
N ALA A 74 -4.59 -0.86 -14.55
CA ALA A 74 -4.02 0.47 -14.35
C ALA A 74 -3.53 1.11 -15.66
N ARG A 75 -2.85 0.34 -16.52
CA ARG A 75 -2.44 0.81 -17.86
C ARG A 75 -3.63 1.11 -18.76
N GLN A 76 -4.70 0.30 -18.73
CA GLN A 76 -5.91 0.55 -19.52
C GLN A 76 -6.59 1.87 -19.11
N ILE A 77 -6.74 2.10 -17.81
CA ILE A 77 -7.28 3.35 -17.26
C ILE A 77 -6.38 4.53 -17.65
N GLN A 78 -5.06 4.41 -17.48
CA GLN A 78 -4.11 5.44 -17.89
C GLN A 78 -4.27 5.77 -19.38
N ASN A 79 -4.34 4.76 -20.24
CA ASN A 79 -4.44 4.95 -21.68
C ASN A 79 -5.73 5.66 -22.06
N TYR A 80 -6.86 5.25 -21.50
CA TYR A 80 -8.14 5.93 -21.71
C TYR A 80 -8.09 7.40 -21.27
N HIS A 81 -7.54 7.68 -20.08
CA HIS A 81 -7.46 9.05 -19.57
C HIS A 81 -6.57 9.96 -20.42
N ILE A 82 -5.43 9.47 -20.91
CA ILE A 82 -4.50 10.26 -21.70
C ILE A 82 -4.93 10.35 -23.17
N ASP A 83 -5.36 9.26 -23.80
CA ASP A 83 -5.63 9.23 -25.24
C ASP A 83 -7.03 9.74 -25.57
N VAL A 84 -8.01 9.52 -24.70
CA VAL A 84 -9.43 9.83 -24.97
C VAL A 84 -9.92 11.00 -24.13
N LYS A 85 -9.53 11.07 -22.85
CA LYS A 85 -10.05 12.07 -21.90
C LYS A 85 -9.08 13.22 -21.61
N SER A 86 -8.01 13.41 -22.38
CA SER A 86 -7.02 14.49 -22.16
C SER A 86 -7.53 15.90 -22.41
N LYS A 87 -8.84 16.12 -22.36
CA LYS A 87 -9.46 17.43 -22.28
C LYS A 87 -9.27 18.01 -20.88
N PHE A 88 -8.04 18.34 -20.51
CA PHE A 88 -7.57 19.44 -19.65
C PHE A 88 -6.05 19.54 -19.82
#